data_AF-A0A3D2I3D1-F1
#
_entry.id   AF-A0A3D2I3D1-F1
#
_cell.length_a   1.000
_cell.length_b   1.000
_cell.length_c   1.000
_cell.angle_alpha   90.00
_cell.angle_beta   90.00
_cell.angle_gamma   90.00
#
_symmetry.space_group_name_H-M   'P 1'
#
loop_
_entity.id
_entity.type
_entity.pdbx_description
1 polymer ?
#
loop_
_entity_poly.entity_id
_entity_poly.type
_entity_poly.pdbx_seq_one_letter_code
_entity_poly.pdbx_strand_id
1 'polypeptide(L)' 'MSNIEAARKLYEQCKDMDIDETRELVLAAKNEDEIEFFSLLSDFILQRKQKKVIEQGRF' A
#
# COMPACT_ATOMS: atom_id res chain seq x y z
N MET A 1 -0.73 21.39 9.10
CA MET A 1 0.07 20.43 8.31
C MET A 1 -0.24 20.69 6.85
N SER A 2 0.79 20.77 6.01
CA SER A 2 0.60 20.85 4.56
C SER A 2 0.10 19.51 4.02
N ASN A 3 -0.63 19.52 2.90
CA ASN A 3 -1.03 18.30 2.21
C ASN A 3 0.18 17.44 1.82
N ILE A 4 1.34 18.06 1.55
CA ILE A 4 2.61 17.35 1.28
C ILE A 4 3.08 16.59 2.52
N GLU A 5 2.98 17.18 3.70
CA GLU A 5 3.36 16.54 4.96
C GLU A 5 2.39 15.42 5.32
N ALA A 6 1.10 15.61 5.07
CA ALA A 6 0.07 14.58 5.27
C ALA A 6 0.33 13.37 4.36
N ALA A 7 0.61 13.59 3.08
CA ALA A 7 0.93 12.53 2.13
C ALA A 7 2.21 11.76 2.52
N ARG A 8 3.26 12.47 2.98
CA ARG A 8 4.48 11.82 3.48
C ARG A 8 4.22 10.96 4.71
N LYS A 9 3.41 11.44 5.65
CA LYS A 9 3.03 10.67 6.84
C LYS A 9 2.23 9.42 6.46
N LEU A 10 1.27 9.54 5.54
CA LEU A 10 0.50 8.41 5.04
C LEU A 10 1.42 7.35 4.40
N TYR A 11 2.36 7.78 3.55
CA TYR A 11 3.34 6.87 2.97
C TYR A 11 4.16 6.14 4.05
N GLU A 12 4.69 6.85 5.04
CA GLU A 12 5.47 6.24 6.12
C GLU A 12 4.67 5.24 6.96
N GLN A 13 3.37 5.47 7.12
CA GLN A 13 2.46 4.55 7.81
C GLN A 13 2.16 3.30 6.99
N CYS A 14 2.03 3.42 5.66
CA CYS A 14 1.57 2.33 4.81
C CYS A 14 2.71 1.52 4.15
N LYS A 15 3.92 2.07 4.02
CA LYS A 15 5.01 1.50 3.17
C LYS A 15 5.49 0.09 3.53
N ASP A 16 5.23 -0.35 4.76
CA ASP A 16 5.68 -1.64 5.29
C ASP A 16 4.51 -2.54 5.71
N MET A 17 3.28 -2.18 5.31
CA MET A 17 2.12 -3.03 5.52
C MET A 17 2.30 -4.41 4.88
N ASP A 18 1.67 -5.40 5.47
CA ASP A 18 1.55 -6.71 4.87
C ASP A 18 0.39 -6.84 3.88
N ILE A 19 0.35 -7.95 3.16
CA ILE A 19 -0.64 -8.14 2.09
C ILE A 19 -2.04 -8.30 2.68
N ASP A 20 -2.15 -8.92 3.86
CA ASP A 20 -3.43 -9.13 4.53
C ASP A 20 -3.96 -7.80 5.08
N GLU A 21 -3.10 -6.97 5.68
CA GLU A 21 -3.45 -5.61 6.10
C GLU A 21 -3.93 -4.74 4.93
N THR A 22 -3.25 -4.81 3.77
CA THR A 22 -3.68 -4.06 2.58
C THR A 22 -5.01 -4.57 2.03
N ARG A 23 -5.29 -5.87 2.16
CA ARG A 23 -6.56 -6.48 1.75
C ARG A 23 -7.71 -6.03 2.67
N GLU A 24 -7.46 -5.95 3.98
CA GLU A 24 -8.45 -5.45 4.95
C GLU A 24 -8.86 -4.01 4.64
N LEU A 25 -7.92 -3.15 4.20
CA LEU A 25 -8.26 -1.78 3.78
C LEU A 25 -9.26 -1.76 2.62
N VAL A 26 -9.04 -2.58 1.60
CA VAL A 26 -9.96 -2.68 0.45
C VAL A 26 -11.33 -3.19 0.89
N LEU A 27 -11.38 -4.16 1.80
CA LEU A 27 -12.64 -4.70 2.34
C LEU A 27 -13.37 -3.71 3.26
N ALA A 28 -12.64 -2.85 3.96
CA ALA A 28 -13.18 -1.84 4.87
C ALA A 28 -13.58 -0.52 4.16
N ALA A 29 -13.27 -0.39 2.87
CA ALA A 29 -13.55 0.78 2.07
C ALA A 29 -15.04 1.10 2.01
N LYS A 30 -15.39 2.38 2.09
CA LYS A 30 -16.79 2.83 2.21
C LYS A 30 -17.44 3.18 0.88
N ASN A 31 -16.64 3.46 -0.15
CA ASN A 31 -17.10 3.87 -1.46
C ASN A 31 -16.08 3.45 -2.54
N GLU A 32 -16.46 3.64 -3.80
CA GLU A 32 -15.64 3.25 -4.95
C GLU A 32 -14.29 3.97 -4.99
N ASP A 33 -14.25 5.27 -4.63
CA ASP A 33 -13.00 6.04 -4.59
C ASP A 33 -12.00 5.49 -3.55
N GLU A 34 -12.50 5.09 -2.36
CA GLU A 34 -11.68 4.44 -1.33
C GLU A 34 -11.23 3.05 -1.77
N ILE A 35 -12.09 2.27 -2.44
CA ILE A 35 -11.72 0.96 -2.99
C ILE A 35 -10.58 1.13 -4.00
N GLU A 36 -10.70 2.08 -4.93
CA GLU A 36 -9.68 2.35 -5.93
C GLU A 36 -8.36 2.78 -5.27
N PHE A 37 -8.43 3.72 -4.32
CA PHE A 37 -7.25 4.19 -3.60
C PHE A 37 -6.53 3.07 -2.84
N PHE A 38 -7.26 2.24 -2.08
CA PHE A 38 -6.66 1.13 -1.33
C PHE A 38 -6.19 0.00 -2.23
N SER A 39 -6.80 -0.21 -3.39
CA SER A 39 -6.32 -1.16 -4.39
C SER A 39 -4.96 -0.72 -4.96
N LEU A 40 -4.82 0.57 -5.31
CA LEU A 40 -3.55 1.14 -5.76
C LEU A 40 -2.45 1.02 -4.69
N LEU A 41 -2.80 1.26 -3.42
CA LEU A 41 -1.87 1.07 -2.30
C LEU A 41 -1.44 -0.40 -2.17
N SER A 42 -2.39 -1.33 -2.23
CA SER A 42 -2.14 -2.78 -2.15
C SER A 42 -1.17 -3.24 -3.24
N ASP A 43 -1.44 -2.81 -4.49
CA ASP A 43 -0.59 -3.12 -5.64
C ASP A 43 0.83 -2.56 -5.49
N PHE A 44 0.95 -1.32 -5.01
CA PHE A 44 2.26 -0.71 -4.75
C PHE A 44 3.10 -1.53 -3.75
N ILE A 45 2.48 -1.96 -2.64
CA ILE A 45 3.15 -2.77 -1.61
C ILE A 45 3.54 -4.14 -2.16
N LEU A 46 2.65 -4.79 -2.91
CA LEU A 46 2.92 -6.08 -3.55
C LEU A 46 4.10 -5.99 -4.52
N GLN A 47 4.11 -5.00 -5.41
CA GLN A 47 5.20 -4.80 -6.36
C GLN A 47 6.54 -4.54 -5.67
N ARG A 48 6.54 -3.76 -4.58
CA ARG A 48 7.75 -3.52 -3.77
C ARG A 48 8.28 -4.80 -3.14
N LYS A 49 7.40 -5.67 -2.63
CA LYS A 49 7.80 -6.97 -2.08
C LYS A 49 8.35 -7.90 -3.16
N GLN A 50 7.68 -7.96 -4.31
CA GLN A 50 8.14 -8.75 -5.47
C GLN A 50 9.53 -8.29 -5.94
N LYS A 51 9.76 -6.97 -6.06
CA LYS A 51 11.08 -6.41 -6.39
C LYS A 51 12.17 -6.85 -5.41
N LYS A 52 11.89 -6.86 -4.11
CA LYS A 52 12.84 -7.36 -3.11
C LYS A 52 13.13 -8.85 -3.27
N VAL A 53 12.11 -9.68 -3.52
CA VAL A 53 12.30 -11.12 -3.80
C VAL A 53 13.17 -11.29 -5.05
N ILE A 54 12.93 -10.44 -6.06
CA ILE A 54 13.70 -10.43 -7.30
C ILE A 54 15.18 -10.15 -7.06
N GLU A 55 15.46 -9.07 -6.36
CA GLU A 55 16.83 -8.64 -6.02
C GLU A 55 17.56 -9.66 -5.15
N GLN A 56 16.82 -10.44 -4.35
CA GLN A 56 17.38 -11.51 -3.51
C GLN A 56 17.60 -12.83 -4.26
N GLY A 57 17.19 -12.94 -5.53
CA GLY A 57 17.32 -14.17 -6.32
C GLY A 57 16.50 -15.35 -5.79
N ARG A 58 15.41 -15.09 -5.05
CA ARG A 58 14.58 -16.12 -4.38
C ARG A 58 13.41 -16.59 -5.24
N PHE A 59 13.70 -16.94 -6.50
CA PHE A 59 12.72 -17.36 -7.49
C PHE A 59 12.73 -18.86 -7.72
#